data_AF-A0A504J4H6-F1
#
_entry.id   AF-A0A504J4H6-F1
#
_cell.length_a   1.000
_cell.length_b   1.000
_cell.length_c   1.000
_cell.angle_alpha   90.00
_cell.angle_beta   90.00
_cell.angle_gamma   90.00
#
_symmetry.space_group_name_H-M   'P 1'
#
loop_
_entity.id
_entity.type
_entity.pdbx_description
1 polymer ?
#
loop_
_entity_poly.entity_id
_entity_poly.type
_entity_poly.pdbx_seq_one_letter_code
_entity_poly.pdbx_strand_id
1 'polypeptide(L)'
;MKYFFKTIIFLFIVSSCKVETKKIANTSENIISTSSEKEVVQQQKDTVRKKSAIGKSYNKYLHEIEEFKKFTSRGGWSVTDYQDDTSKYSGYILSTLDIFEENKEEGTSIRKGTKYVVMVNNKVVIDYIDVEKIDIPKDYFLSDEVWLNDEIDREIFAYVRYDDSGEQFVTDIYKAFRADKETGKIFEVPSKGMKAENGDYGF
;
A
#
# COMPACT_ATOMS: atom_id res chain seq x y z
N MET A 1 63.19 -32.77 -16.90
CA MET A 1 62.36 -31.80 -17.63
C MET A 1 60.93 -32.33 -17.76
N LYS A 2 60.06 -32.08 -16.76
CA LYS A 2 58.67 -32.58 -16.73
C LYS A 2 57.62 -31.49 -16.47
N TYR A 3 57.98 -30.21 -16.62
CA TYR A 3 57.09 -29.09 -16.29
C TYR A 3 56.80 -28.10 -17.43
N PHE A 4 57.24 -28.37 -18.67
CA PHE A 4 56.96 -27.49 -19.82
C PHE A 4 55.68 -27.82 -20.60
N PHE A 5 55.03 -28.96 -20.33
CA PHE A 5 53.88 -29.42 -21.11
C PHE A 5 52.50 -29.09 -20.52
N LYS A 6 52.42 -28.56 -19.28
CA LYS A 6 51.12 -28.23 -18.65
C LYS A 6 50.68 -26.77 -18.78
N THR A 7 51.55 -25.88 -19.26
CA THR A 7 51.22 -24.44 -19.36
C THR A 7 50.63 -24.03 -20.72
N ILE A 8 50.71 -24.89 -21.74
CA ILE A 8 50.24 -24.57 -23.11
C ILE A 8 48.75 -24.88 -23.32
N ILE A 9 48.13 -25.69 -22.45
CA ILE A 9 46.71 -26.08 -22.58
C ILE A 9 45.75 -25.05 -21.96
N PHE A 10 46.23 -24.15 -21.10
CA PHE A 10 45.37 -23.15 -20.44
C PHE A 10 45.13 -21.88 -21.27
N LEU A 11 45.82 -21.68 -22.41
CA LEU A 11 45.73 -20.46 -23.21
C LEU A 11 44.77 -20.54 -24.41
N PHE A 12 44.10 -21.68 -24.62
CA PHE A 12 43.20 -21.90 -25.77
C PHE A 12 41.68 -21.82 -25.45
N ILE A 13 41.28 -21.54 -24.20
CA ILE A 13 39.86 -21.51 -23.81
C ILE A 13 39.26 -20.08 -23.81
N VAL A 14 40.05 -19.03 -24.06
CA VAL A 14 39.57 -17.63 -23.96
C VAL A 14 39.35 -16.92 -25.32
N SER A 15 39.45 -17.63 -26.44
CA SER A 15 39.43 -17.02 -27.78
C SER A 15 38.39 -17.62 -28.73
N SER A 16 37.14 -17.73 -28.28
CA SER A 16 35.99 -17.96 -29.18
C SER A 16 34.73 -17.26 -28.66
N CYS A 17 34.61 -15.97 -28.96
CA CYS A 17 33.49 -15.42 -29.73
C CYS A 17 33.64 -13.90 -29.91
N LYS A 18 34.34 -13.57 -31.00
CA LYS A 18 34.08 -12.47 -31.95
C LYS A 18 33.07 -11.39 -31.49
N VAL A 19 33.60 -10.23 -31.13
CA VAL A 19 32.86 -8.96 -31.16
C VAL A 19 32.79 -8.51 -32.62
N GLU A 20 31.62 -8.59 -33.24
CA GLU A 20 31.31 -7.88 -34.49
C GLU A 20 30.50 -6.63 -34.16
N THR A 21 31.17 -5.48 -34.15
CA THR A 21 30.52 -4.18 -34.22
C THR A 21 30.38 -3.79 -35.68
N LYS A 22 29.15 -3.67 -36.20
CA LYS A 22 28.81 -2.65 -37.22
C LYS A 22 27.30 -2.51 -37.47
N LYS A 23 26.88 -1.24 -37.34
CA LYS A 23 25.85 -0.49 -38.08
C LYS A 23 24.37 -0.66 -37.69
N ILE A 24 23.90 0.41 -37.05
CA ILE A 24 22.58 1.01 -37.24
C ILE A 24 22.27 1.11 -38.75
N ALA A 25 21.16 0.51 -39.18
CA ALA A 25 20.31 0.97 -40.27
C ALA A 25 18.93 0.30 -40.14
N ASN A 26 17.88 1.12 -40.21
CA ASN A 26 16.47 0.76 -40.16
C ASN A 26 16.12 -0.38 -41.13
N THR A 27 15.22 -1.28 -40.73
CA THR A 27 13.97 -1.67 -41.43
C THR A 27 13.29 -2.79 -40.62
N SER A 28 11.97 -2.82 -40.72
CA SER A 28 10.94 -3.41 -39.89
C SER A 28 10.88 -4.94 -39.77
N GLU A 29 10.06 -5.34 -38.79
CA GLU A 29 9.25 -6.55 -38.69
C GLU A 29 9.75 -7.76 -37.85
N ASN A 30 8.95 -8.01 -36.82
CA ASN A 30 8.74 -9.25 -36.06
C ASN A 30 9.82 -9.64 -35.04
N ILE A 31 9.90 -8.83 -33.98
CA ILE A 31 10.19 -9.32 -32.64
C ILE A 31 8.94 -10.05 -32.14
N ILE A 32 9.02 -11.37 -32.01
CA ILE A 32 8.04 -12.17 -31.29
C ILE A 32 8.14 -11.80 -29.81
N SER A 33 7.19 -10.97 -29.39
CA SER A 33 6.92 -10.54 -28.01
C SER A 33 6.71 -11.71 -27.07
N THR A 34 7.56 -11.82 -26.05
CA THR A 34 7.23 -12.47 -24.76
C THR A 34 7.35 -11.54 -23.56
N SER A 35 7.51 -10.22 -23.76
CA SER A 35 7.42 -9.22 -22.67
C SER A 35 6.14 -8.39 -22.68
N SER A 36 5.34 -8.41 -23.75
CA SER A 36 4.17 -7.53 -23.85
C SER A 36 3.01 -7.97 -22.96
N GLU A 37 2.77 -9.26 -22.73
CA GLU A 37 1.62 -9.67 -21.92
C GLU A 37 1.73 -9.24 -20.47
N LYS A 38 2.91 -9.37 -19.84
CA LYS A 38 3.09 -8.95 -18.43
C LYS A 38 3.01 -7.43 -18.29
N GLU A 39 3.65 -6.67 -19.18
CA GLU A 39 3.59 -5.21 -19.14
C GLU A 39 2.20 -4.67 -19.46
N VAL A 40 1.51 -5.23 -20.46
CA VAL A 40 0.14 -4.82 -20.81
C VAL A 40 -0.85 -5.16 -19.70
N VAL A 41 -0.74 -6.35 -19.09
CA VAL A 41 -1.60 -6.74 -17.96
C VAL A 41 -1.34 -5.86 -16.74
N GLN A 42 -0.08 -5.56 -16.42
CA GLN A 42 0.26 -4.67 -15.31
C GLN A 42 -0.23 -3.24 -15.57
N GLN A 43 0.02 -2.69 -16.75
CA GLN A 43 -0.41 -1.36 -17.13
C GLN A 43 -1.94 -1.21 -17.13
N GLN A 44 -2.66 -2.25 -17.57
CA GLN A 44 -4.13 -2.30 -17.50
C GLN A 44 -4.60 -2.32 -16.03
N LYS A 45 -3.98 -3.14 -15.16
CA LYS A 45 -4.29 -3.17 -13.73
C LYS A 45 -4.05 -1.81 -13.07
N ASP A 46 -2.91 -1.18 -13.32
CA ASP A 46 -2.57 0.14 -12.77
C ASP A 46 -3.55 1.22 -13.25
N THR A 47 -3.98 1.14 -14.51
CA THR A 47 -4.98 2.06 -15.06
C THR A 47 -6.35 1.86 -14.44
N VAL A 48 -6.76 0.60 -14.21
CA VAL A 48 -8.01 0.27 -13.50
C VAL A 48 -7.95 0.78 -12.05
N ARG A 49 -6.86 0.51 -11.34
CA ARG A 49 -6.62 0.99 -9.96
C ARG A 49 -6.69 2.52 -9.87
N LYS A 50 -6.08 3.24 -10.82
CA LYS A 50 -6.16 4.70 -10.87
C LYS A 50 -7.58 5.22 -11.09
N LYS A 51 -8.38 4.53 -11.91
CA LYS A 51 -9.79 4.90 -12.15
C LYS A 51 -10.72 4.57 -10.98
N SER A 52 -10.40 3.55 -10.18
CA SER A 52 -11.17 3.13 -9.01
C SER A 52 -10.75 3.81 -7.71
N ALA A 53 -9.77 4.70 -7.75
CA ALA A 53 -9.33 5.44 -6.56
C ALA A 53 -10.49 6.31 -6.03
N ILE A 54 -10.76 6.21 -4.74
CA ILE A 54 -11.85 6.92 -4.06
C ILE A 54 -11.34 8.01 -3.11
N GLY A 55 -10.03 8.05 -2.87
CA GLY A 55 -9.39 9.05 -2.02
C GLY A 55 -9.25 10.41 -2.69
N LYS A 56 -9.05 11.43 -1.85
CA LYS A 56 -8.63 12.75 -2.29
C LYS A 56 -7.11 12.82 -2.26
N SER A 57 -6.55 13.12 -3.43
CA SER A 57 -5.11 13.09 -3.63
C SER A 57 -4.44 14.43 -3.37
N TYR A 58 -3.30 14.39 -2.68
CA TYR A 58 -2.48 15.55 -2.34
C TYR A 58 -1.01 15.30 -2.69
N ASN A 59 -0.22 16.37 -2.63
CA ASN A 59 1.23 16.28 -2.66
C ASN A 59 1.79 17.43 -1.80
N LYS A 60 1.39 17.42 -0.52
CA LYS A 60 1.69 18.48 0.44
C LYS A 60 1.87 17.89 1.83
N TYR A 61 2.54 18.63 2.71
CA TYR A 61 2.54 18.30 4.12
C TYR A 61 1.14 18.44 4.71
N LEU A 62 0.79 17.62 5.72
CA LEU A 62 -0.55 17.64 6.33
C LEU A 62 -0.98 19.07 6.75
N HIS A 63 -0.07 19.83 7.39
CA HIS A 63 -0.32 21.19 7.87
C HIS A 63 -0.44 22.25 6.76
N GLU A 64 -0.08 21.92 5.52
CA GLU A 64 -0.20 22.83 4.37
C GLU A 64 -1.54 22.67 3.62
N ILE A 65 -2.28 21.60 3.90
CA ILE A 65 -3.56 21.32 3.23
C ILE A 65 -4.66 22.13 3.93
N GLU A 66 -5.33 23.03 3.21
CA GLU A 66 -6.31 23.99 3.74
C GLU A 66 -7.36 23.37 4.65
N GLU A 67 -7.90 22.21 4.27
CA GLU A 67 -8.94 21.56 5.08
C GLU A 67 -8.43 21.00 6.41
N PHE A 68 -7.11 20.79 6.56
CA PHE A 68 -6.48 20.32 7.79
C PHE A 68 -5.94 21.47 8.65
N LYS A 69 -5.72 22.67 8.09
CA LYS A 69 -5.13 23.82 8.81
C LYS A 69 -5.90 24.24 10.07
N LYS A 70 -7.22 24.08 10.06
CA LYS A 70 -8.10 24.48 11.16
C LYS A 70 -8.28 23.41 12.23
N PHE A 71 -7.61 22.28 12.09
CA PHE A 71 -7.77 21.14 12.97
C PHE A 71 -6.44 20.73 13.57
N THR A 72 -6.51 20.15 14.76
CA THR A 72 -5.40 19.37 15.29
C THR A 72 -5.64 17.90 14.99
N SER A 73 -4.58 17.21 14.61
CA SER A 73 -4.60 15.77 14.36
C SER A 73 -4.00 15.07 15.55
N ARG A 74 -4.72 14.11 16.12
CA ARG A 74 -4.15 13.12 17.04
C ARG A 74 -4.24 11.77 16.34
N GLY A 75 -3.09 11.15 16.10
CA GLY A 75 -3.04 9.82 15.50
C GLY A 75 -3.24 8.77 16.58
N GLY A 76 -4.16 7.84 16.35
CA GLY A 76 -4.39 6.67 17.22
C GLY A 76 -3.74 5.41 16.67
N TRP A 77 -3.78 5.23 15.35
CA TRP A 77 -3.41 3.97 14.70
C TRP A 77 -2.61 4.25 13.44
N SER A 78 -1.45 3.64 13.33
CA SER A 78 -0.62 3.75 12.14
C SER A 78 0.00 2.40 11.84
N VAL A 79 -0.23 1.89 10.64
CA VAL A 79 0.71 0.99 10.00
C VAL A 79 1.94 1.84 9.70
N THR A 80 2.82 1.85 10.67
CA THR A 80 4.16 2.38 10.57
C THR A 80 5.08 1.22 10.86
N ASP A 81 5.90 0.87 9.90
CA ASP A 81 7.03 -0.02 10.18
C ASP A 81 8.18 0.84 10.70
N TYR A 82 8.03 1.41 11.90
CA TYR A 82 9.08 2.23 12.51
C TYR A 82 10.31 1.40 12.92
N GLN A 83 10.19 0.07 12.93
CA GLN A 83 11.20 -0.82 13.50
C GLN A 83 12.14 -1.45 12.48
N ASP A 84 11.88 -1.33 11.17
CA ASP A 84 12.73 -1.96 10.17
C ASP A 84 12.80 -1.16 8.85
N ASP A 85 13.92 -0.48 8.63
CA ASP A 85 14.25 0.19 7.36
C ASP A 85 14.37 -0.81 6.19
N THR A 86 14.41 -2.12 6.45
CA THR A 86 14.38 -3.16 5.41
C THR A 86 12.97 -3.61 5.05
N SER A 87 11.94 -3.10 5.75
CA SER A 87 10.56 -3.43 5.44
C SER A 87 10.16 -2.96 4.04
N LYS A 88 9.27 -3.72 3.40
CA LYS A 88 8.66 -3.35 2.12
C LYS A 88 7.78 -2.09 2.19
N TYR A 89 7.65 -1.49 3.38
CA TYR A 89 6.85 -0.31 3.69
C TYR A 89 7.72 0.87 4.17
N SER A 90 9.06 0.78 4.09
CA SER A 90 9.94 1.88 4.49
C SER A 90 9.56 3.18 3.74
N GLY A 91 9.42 4.26 4.51
CA GLY A 91 8.99 5.57 4.00
C GLY A 91 7.53 5.66 3.59
N TYR A 92 6.70 4.64 3.84
CA TYR A 92 5.26 4.62 3.59
C TYR A 92 4.49 4.46 4.90
N ILE A 93 3.50 5.32 5.12
CA ILE A 93 2.65 5.29 6.30
C ILE A 93 1.19 5.19 5.87
N LEU A 94 0.47 4.26 6.50
CA LEU A 94 -0.99 4.25 6.52
C LEU A 94 -1.45 4.53 7.94
N SER A 95 -2.31 5.52 8.12
CA SER A 95 -2.72 5.91 9.47
C SER A 95 -4.14 6.43 9.51
N THR A 96 -4.82 6.18 10.63
CA THR A 96 -6.03 6.91 10.99
C THR A 96 -5.65 8.19 11.73
N LEU A 97 -6.22 9.31 11.28
CA LEU A 97 -6.10 10.60 11.92
C LEU A 97 -7.46 11.01 12.46
N ASP A 98 -7.58 11.08 13.78
CA ASP A 98 -8.68 11.78 14.41
C ASP A 98 -8.46 13.30 14.26
N ILE A 99 -9.50 13.96 13.77
CA ILE A 99 -9.51 15.39 13.46
C ILE A 99 -10.34 16.09 14.52
N PHE A 100 -9.71 17.04 15.22
CA PHE A 100 -10.36 17.85 16.26
C PHE A 100 -10.41 19.31 15.86
N GLU A 101 -11.55 19.95 16.05
CA GLU A 101 -11.66 21.41 16.03
C GLU A 101 -11.41 21.94 17.44
N GLU A 102 -10.39 22.77 17.60
CA GLU A 102 -10.03 23.37 18.89
C GLU A 102 -10.70 24.74 19.03
N ASN A 103 -11.39 24.94 20.16
CA ASN A 103 -11.79 26.26 20.61
C ASN A 103 -10.76 26.75 21.63
N LYS A 104 -9.87 27.65 21.19
CA LYS A 104 -8.78 28.18 22.03
C LYS A 104 -9.26 29.08 23.16
N GLU A 105 -10.41 29.74 23.00
CA GLU A 105 -10.95 30.66 24.01
C GLU A 105 -11.54 29.89 25.20
N GLU A 106 -12.18 28.75 24.92
CA GLU A 106 -12.81 27.91 25.95
C GLU A 106 -11.89 26.77 26.44
N GLY A 107 -10.75 26.54 25.78
CA GLY A 107 -9.86 25.42 26.07
C GLY A 107 -10.49 24.05 25.76
N THR A 108 -11.45 24.01 24.83
CA THR A 108 -12.20 22.80 24.48
C THR A 108 -11.80 22.26 23.10
N SER A 109 -12.08 20.97 22.87
CA SER A 109 -11.81 20.30 21.60
C SER A 109 -13.00 19.43 21.21
N ILE A 110 -13.46 19.53 19.97
CA ILE A 110 -14.58 18.74 19.45
C ILE A 110 -14.06 17.83 18.34
N ARG A 111 -14.23 16.51 18.50
CA ARG A 111 -13.92 15.53 17.44
C ARG A 111 -14.85 15.78 16.25
N LYS A 112 -14.28 15.96 15.07
CA LYS A 112 -14.99 16.18 13.80
C LYS A 112 -15.00 14.97 12.90
N GLY A 113 -14.07 14.06 13.13
CA GLY A 113 -14.15 12.71 12.63
C GLY A 113 -12.79 12.09 12.39
N THR A 114 -12.79 10.99 11.67
CA THR A 114 -11.61 10.16 11.42
C THR A 114 -11.30 10.13 9.93
N LYS A 115 -10.02 10.20 9.59
CA LYS A 115 -9.55 10.04 8.21
C LYS A 115 -8.57 8.89 8.12
N TYR A 116 -8.67 8.08 7.09
CA TYR A 116 -7.61 7.13 6.74
C TYR A 116 -6.71 7.77 5.70
N VAL A 117 -5.42 7.87 6.01
CA VAL A 117 -4.47 8.71 5.29
C VAL A 117 -3.28 7.87 4.85
N VAL A 118 -2.90 8.09 3.60
CA VAL A 118 -1.67 7.57 3.00
C VAL A 118 -0.63 8.69 2.99
N MET A 119 0.53 8.43 3.59
CA MET A 119 1.65 9.36 3.61
C MET A 119 2.94 8.71 3.11
N VAL A 120 3.79 9.53 2.48
CA VAL A 120 5.15 9.16 2.09
C VAL A 120 6.18 10.01 2.82
N ASN A 121 7.35 9.45 3.06
CA ASN A 121 8.48 10.07 3.75
C ASN A 121 8.09 10.68 5.11
N ASN A 122 7.12 10.05 5.79
CA ASN A 122 6.56 10.43 7.09
C ASN A 122 5.96 11.84 7.15
N LYS A 123 5.68 12.45 6.00
CA LYS A 123 5.44 13.90 5.95
C LYS A 123 4.43 14.33 4.91
N VAL A 124 4.45 13.72 3.73
CA VAL A 124 3.65 14.15 2.58
C VAL A 124 2.41 13.30 2.47
N VAL A 125 1.23 13.90 2.57
CA VAL A 125 -0.04 13.22 2.32
C VAL A 125 -0.21 13.07 0.82
N ILE A 126 -0.48 11.84 0.38
CA ILE A 126 -0.65 11.49 -1.04
C ILE A 126 -2.07 11.08 -1.39
N ASP A 127 -2.82 10.54 -0.43
CA ASP A 127 -4.24 10.26 -0.56
C ASP A 127 -4.89 10.13 0.82
N TYR A 128 -6.19 10.41 0.92
CA TYR A 128 -6.95 10.09 2.13
C TYR A 128 -8.44 9.87 1.82
N ILE A 129 -9.12 9.15 2.70
CA ILE A 129 -10.59 9.10 2.75
C ILE A 129 -11.12 9.52 4.14
N ASP A 130 -12.33 10.03 4.16
CA ASP A 130 -13.04 10.39 5.39
C ASP A 130 -13.90 9.20 5.81
N VAL A 131 -13.39 8.40 6.75
CA VAL A 131 -13.99 7.09 7.09
C VAL A 131 -15.35 7.25 7.77
N GLU A 132 -15.59 8.37 8.47
CA GLU A 132 -16.87 8.63 9.11
C GLU A 132 -17.95 9.14 8.13
N LYS A 133 -17.57 9.56 6.92
CA LYS A 133 -18.52 9.93 5.86
C LYS A 133 -18.97 8.74 5.01
N ILE A 134 -18.38 7.56 5.23
CA ILE A 134 -18.82 6.35 4.55
C ILE A 134 -20.14 5.93 5.22
N ASP A 135 -21.16 5.67 4.41
CA ASP A 135 -22.41 5.10 4.92
C ASP A 135 -22.13 3.66 5.37
N ILE A 136 -22.09 3.47 6.69
CA ILE A 136 -21.75 2.24 7.40
C ILE A 136 -22.87 1.96 8.43
N PRO A 137 -23.41 0.74 8.48
CA PRO A 137 -24.41 0.38 9.50
C PRO A 137 -23.82 0.45 10.92
N LYS A 138 -24.66 0.76 11.92
CA LYS A 138 -24.22 1.07 13.30
C LYS A 138 -23.50 -0.08 14.02
N ASP A 139 -23.71 -1.31 13.59
CA ASP A 139 -23.14 -2.53 14.14
C ASP A 139 -21.79 -2.91 13.52
N TYR A 140 -21.27 -2.11 12.58
CA TYR A 140 -19.96 -2.34 11.98
C TYR A 140 -18.93 -1.35 12.52
N PHE A 141 -17.75 -1.88 12.82
CA PHE A 141 -16.62 -1.17 13.41
C PHE A 141 -15.43 -1.23 12.46
N LEU A 142 -14.60 -0.19 12.51
CA LEU A 142 -13.36 -0.14 11.74
C LEU A 142 -12.34 -1.13 12.33
N SER A 143 -11.74 -1.95 11.49
CA SER A 143 -10.60 -2.82 11.82
C SER A 143 -9.50 -2.63 10.78
N ASP A 144 -8.27 -2.45 11.23
CA ASP A 144 -7.04 -2.33 10.43
C ASP A 144 -6.14 -3.56 10.50
N GLU A 145 -6.54 -4.58 11.25
CA GLU A 145 -5.90 -5.90 11.33
C GLU A 145 -6.65 -6.92 10.48
N VAL A 146 -6.78 -6.61 9.18
CA VAL A 146 -7.47 -7.47 8.23
C VAL A 146 -6.53 -8.56 7.75
N TRP A 147 -6.92 -9.81 7.96
CA TRP A 147 -6.20 -10.98 7.51
C TRP A 147 -6.69 -11.40 6.11
N LEU A 148 -5.74 -11.69 5.23
CA LEU A 148 -5.98 -12.21 3.88
C LEU A 148 -4.90 -13.25 3.56
N ASN A 149 -5.31 -14.43 3.08
CA ASN A 149 -4.39 -15.58 2.88
C ASN A 149 -3.60 -15.94 4.15
N ASP A 150 -4.27 -15.91 5.31
CA ASP A 150 -3.72 -16.27 6.64
C ASP A 150 -2.57 -15.38 7.15
N GLU A 151 -2.43 -14.17 6.61
CA GLU A 151 -1.52 -13.13 7.12
C GLU A 151 -2.24 -11.79 7.24
N ILE A 152 -1.80 -10.92 8.15
CA ILE A 152 -2.30 -9.53 8.24
C ILE A 152 -1.84 -8.75 7.00
N ASP A 153 -2.80 -8.32 6.17
CA ASP A 153 -2.54 -7.40 5.07
C ASP A 153 -2.62 -5.96 5.58
N ARG A 154 -1.46 -5.41 5.93
CA ARG A 154 -1.31 -4.06 6.48
C ARG A 154 -1.74 -2.93 5.54
N GLU A 155 -2.03 -3.22 4.27
CA GLU A 155 -2.57 -2.21 3.36
C GLU A 155 -4.10 -2.14 3.42
N ILE A 156 -4.76 -3.06 4.12
CA ILE A 156 -6.21 -3.21 4.12
C ILE A 156 -6.78 -2.80 5.47
N PHE A 157 -7.87 -2.04 5.43
CA PHE A 157 -8.78 -1.90 6.55
C PHE A 157 -10.19 -2.24 6.10
N ALA A 158 -11.04 -2.63 7.05
CA ALA A 158 -12.39 -3.05 6.77
C ALA A 158 -13.36 -2.58 7.85
N TYR A 159 -14.64 -2.56 7.49
CA TYR A 159 -15.73 -2.44 8.44
C TYR A 159 -16.29 -3.82 8.73
N VAL A 160 -16.15 -4.25 9.97
CA VAL A 160 -16.44 -5.61 10.42
C VAL A 160 -17.50 -5.59 11.51
N ARG A 161 -18.35 -6.61 11.55
CA ARG A 161 -19.29 -6.80 12.65
C ARG A 161 -18.72 -7.85 13.60
N TYR A 162 -18.46 -7.45 14.83
CA TYR A 162 -18.09 -8.37 15.92
C TYR A 162 -19.30 -9.20 16.33
N ASP A 163 -19.05 -10.43 16.77
CA ASP A 163 -20.10 -11.32 17.23
C ASP A 163 -19.71 -12.07 18.51
N ASP A 164 -20.73 -12.45 19.28
CA ASP A 164 -20.58 -13.15 20.56
C ASP A 164 -20.35 -14.66 20.37
N SER A 165 -19.89 -15.11 19.19
CA SER A 165 -19.74 -16.54 18.89
C SER A 165 -18.63 -17.21 19.72
N GLY A 166 -17.71 -16.40 20.28
CA GLY A 166 -16.48 -16.88 20.89
C GLY A 166 -15.44 -17.33 19.86
N GLU A 167 -15.66 -17.09 18.57
CA GLU A 167 -14.66 -17.32 17.52
C GLU A 167 -13.58 -16.23 17.56
N GLN A 168 -12.34 -16.62 17.26
CA GLN A 168 -11.21 -15.70 17.20
C GLN A 168 -11.33 -14.69 16.07
N PHE A 169 -12.01 -15.05 14.98
CA PHE A 169 -12.08 -14.24 13.78
C PHE A 169 -13.51 -14.06 13.31
N VAL A 170 -13.85 -12.85 12.90
CA VAL A 170 -15.09 -12.55 12.18
C VAL A 170 -14.83 -12.44 10.69
N THR A 171 -15.82 -12.87 9.91
CA THR A 171 -15.80 -12.78 8.43
C THR A 171 -16.90 -11.88 7.88
N ASP A 172 -17.76 -11.35 8.75
CA ASP A 172 -18.80 -10.42 8.37
C ASP A 172 -18.22 -9.03 8.11
N ILE A 173 -17.89 -8.78 6.84
CA ILE A 173 -17.22 -7.58 6.36
C ILE A 173 -18.15 -6.83 5.42
N TYR A 174 -18.56 -5.62 5.82
CA TYR A 174 -19.45 -4.76 5.03
C TYR A 174 -18.73 -4.12 3.84
N LYS A 175 -17.60 -3.44 4.12
CA LYS A 175 -16.75 -2.80 3.11
C LYS A 175 -15.30 -2.98 3.50
N ALA A 176 -14.45 -3.20 2.50
CA ALA A 176 -13.01 -3.28 2.67
C ALA A 176 -12.32 -2.30 1.70
N PHE A 177 -11.24 -1.71 2.18
CA PHE A 177 -10.49 -0.71 1.44
C PHE A 177 -9.01 -1.04 1.52
N ARG A 178 -8.31 -0.80 0.42
CA ARG A 178 -6.86 -0.98 0.34
C ARG A 178 -6.19 0.34 0.01
N ALA A 179 -5.13 0.67 0.75
CA ALA A 179 -4.19 1.70 0.37
C ALA A 179 -2.95 1.09 -0.26
N ASP A 180 -2.95 1.04 -1.58
CA ASP A 180 -1.87 0.47 -2.36
C ASP A 180 -0.62 1.34 -2.31
N LYS A 181 0.47 0.78 -1.79
CA LYS A 181 1.74 1.48 -1.67
C LYS A 181 2.41 1.83 -3.00
N GLU A 182 2.16 1.06 -4.06
CA GLU A 182 2.76 1.27 -5.37
C GLU A 182 2.15 2.49 -6.05
N THR A 183 0.83 2.66 -5.90
CA THR A 183 0.10 3.78 -6.51
C THR A 183 -0.11 4.94 -5.55
N GLY A 184 -0.02 4.70 -4.25
CA GLY A 184 -0.31 5.66 -3.21
C GLY A 184 -1.79 6.05 -3.16
N LYS A 185 -2.69 5.16 -3.57
CA LYS A 185 -4.13 5.43 -3.70
C LYS A 185 -4.96 4.47 -2.87
N ILE A 186 -6.08 4.97 -2.38
CA ILE A 186 -7.09 4.20 -1.66
C ILE A 186 -8.19 3.79 -2.64
N PHE A 187 -8.54 2.51 -2.62
CA PHE A 187 -9.67 1.95 -3.37
C PHE A 187 -10.45 0.95 -2.54
N GLU A 188 -11.73 0.79 -2.87
CA GLU A 188 -12.55 -0.30 -2.34
C GLU A 188 -12.11 -1.63 -2.97
N VAL A 189 -12.08 -2.70 -2.18
CA VAL A 189 -11.69 -4.05 -2.60
C VAL A 189 -12.77 -5.06 -2.22
N PRO A 190 -12.93 -6.17 -2.99
CA PRO A 190 -13.80 -7.26 -2.59
C PRO A 190 -13.36 -7.86 -1.24
N SER A 191 -14.31 -8.14 -0.35
CA SER A 191 -14.05 -8.67 0.99
C SER A 191 -13.93 -10.21 1.07
N LYS A 192 -14.14 -10.92 -0.05
CA LYS A 192 -14.15 -12.38 -0.05
C LYS A 192 -12.79 -12.95 0.39
N GLY A 193 -12.83 -13.80 1.43
CA GLY A 193 -11.64 -14.46 1.97
C GLY A 193 -10.87 -13.63 2.99
N MET A 194 -11.37 -12.44 3.32
CA MET A 194 -10.84 -11.64 4.43
C MET A 194 -11.48 -12.08 5.76
N LYS A 195 -10.73 -11.91 6.84
CA LYS A 195 -11.19 -12.06 8.22
C LYS A 195 -10.54 -10.99 9.10
N ALA A 196 -11.16 -10.63 10.21
CA ALA A 196 -10.58 -9.72 11.21
C ALA A 196 -10.63 -10.37 12.58
N GLU A 197 -9.71 -10.00 13.47
CA GLU A 197 -9.78 -10.47 14.87
C GLU A 197 -11.10 -10.00 15.50
N ASN A 198 -11.76 -10.93 16.18
CA ASN A 198 -12.99 -10.64 16.89
C ASN A 198 -12.65 -9.88 18.17
N GLY A 199 -13.10 -8.63 18.28
CA GLY A 199 -12.80 -7.78 19.43
C GLY A 199 -13.28 -8.35 20.77
N ASP A 200 -14.27 -9.25 20.75
CA ASP A 200 -14.85 -9.91 21.92
C ASP A 200 -14.15 -11.26 22.26
N TYR A 201 -13.16 -11.69 21.47
CA TYR A 201 -12.45 -12.93 21.73
C TYR A 201 -11.45 -12.79 22.89
N GLY A 202 -11.67 -13.55 23.96
CA GLY A 202 -10.76 -13.63 25.10
C GLY A 202 -11.02 -12.63 26.23
N PHE A 203 -12.16 -11.92 26.21
CA PHE A 203 -12.64 -11.05 27.28
C PHE A 203 -13.78 -11.67 28.08
#